data_AF-A0A644ZI43-F1
#
_entry.id   AF-A0A644ZI43-F1
#
_cell.length_a   1.000
_cell.length_b   1.000
_cell.length_c   1.000
_cell.angle_alpha   90.00
_cell.angle_beta   90.00
_cell.angle_gamma   90.00
#
_symmetry.space_group_name_H-M   'P 1'
#
loop_
_entity.id
_entity.type
_entity.pdbx_description
1 polymer ?
#
loop_
_entity_poly.entity_id
_entity_poly.type
_entity_poly.pdbx_seq_one_letter_code
_entity_poly.pdbx_strand_id
1 'polypeptide(L)'
;MSKLKEKVDFESLDVLDVALFNEHLKRMMAGEEIELPHFDFRTGKQIPSGRKAQIGQRKVVLIEGIHALNEKLTASIPRHNKVKIHISAMTQIAIDEHNRIPTTDARLIRRIVRDSQFRSRDARRTIHMWPSVMRGEEKNIFPYSEDADVMFNSALIYELAVLRNFAIPLLEAIGPEYPEHMEARRLIRLLSYFHPVTDAEIPLNSILREFIGKSCFFY
;
A
#
# COMPACT_ATOMS: atom_id res chain seq x y z
N MET A 1 19.02 8.86 33.15
CA MET A 1 18.74 9.41 31.79
C MET A 1 18.15 8.30 30.93
N SER A 2 16.83 8.34 30.78
CA SER A 2 16.02 7.36 30.06
C SER A 2 16.44 7.31 28.58
N LYS A 3 17.15 6.25 28.17
CA LYS A 3 17.25 5.88 26.76
C LYS A 3 15.83 5.56 26.29
N LEU A 4 15.22 6.51 25.57
CA LEU A 4 14.05 6.25 24.75
C LEU A 4 14.33 4.98 23.95
N LYS A 5 13.51 3.94 24.13
CA LYS A 5 13.43 2.84 23.16
C LYS A 5 13.10 3.47 21.82
N GLU A 6 14.09 3.60 20.93
CA GLU A 6 13.84 3.93 19.54
C GLU A 6 12.81 2.92 19.02
N LYS A 7 11.62 3.42 18.72
CA LYS A 7 10.56 2.63 18.11
C LYS A 7 11.08 2.23 16.73
N VAL A 8 11.26 0.94 16.51
CA VAL A 8 11.74 0.39 15.23
C VAL A 8 10.84 0.91 14.11
N ASP A 9 11.45 1.60 13.14
CA ASP A 9 10.79 2.09 11.94
C ASP A 9 10.69 0.95 10.93
N PHE A 10 9.61 0.16 11.02
CA PHE A 10 9.34 -0.95 10.12
C PHE A 10 9.11 -0.55 8.65
N GLU A 11 9.01 0.76 8.37
CA GLU A 11 8.91 1.28 7.01
C GLU A 11 10.29 1.63 6.43
N SER A 12 11.38 1.58 7.22
CA SER A 12 12.74 1.85 6.73
C SER A 12 13.28 0.72 5.85
N LEU A 13 14.12 1.05 4.87
CA LEU A 13 14.85 0.02 4.12
C LEU A 13 15.82 -0.76 5.03
N ASP A 14 16.34 -0.10 6.07
CA ASP A 14 17.37 -0.64 6.95
C ASP A 14 16.88 -1.82 7.81
N VAL A 15 15.56 -2.04 7.91
CA VAL A 15 15.00 -3.21 8.61
C VAL A 15 14.96 -4.46 7.72
N LEU A 16 15.23 -4.33 6.42
CA LEU A 16 15.30 -5.45 5.49
C LEU A 16 16.73 -6.01 5.44
N ASP A 17 16.85 -7.33 5.31
CA ASP A 17 18.12 -7.97 4.96
C ASP A 17 18.42 -7.80 3.47
N VAL A 18 18.82 -6.57 3.11
CA VAL A 18 19.15 -6.19 1.73
C VAL A 18 20.31 -7.02 1.19
N ALA A 19 21.25 -7.43 2.05
CA ALA A 19 22.40 -8.24 1.63
C ALA A 19 21.94 -9.62 1.16
N LEU A 20 21.15 -10.33 1.97
CA LEU A 20 20.58 -11.63 1.61
C LEU A 20 19.66 -11.51 0.39
N PHE A 21 18.84 -10.47 0.33
CA PHE A 21 17.95 -10.23 -0.81
C PHE A 21 18.75 -10.11 -2.12
N ASN A 22 19.85 -9.37 -2.12
CA ASN A 22 20.72 -9.19 -3.28
C ASN A 22 21.51 -10.45 -3.64
N GLU A 23 21.91 -11.26 -2.67
CA GLU A 23 22.50 -12.59 -2.90
C GLU A 23 21.50 -13.50 -3.62
N HIS A 24 20.29 -13.59 -3.08
CA HIS A 24 19.21 -14.39 -3.65
C HIS A 24 18.86 -13.96 -5.08
N LEU A 25 18.76 -12.66 -5.35
CA LEU A 25 18.53 -12.16 -6.70
C LEU A 25 19.64 -12.56 -7.66
N LYS A 26 20.92 -12.43 -7.27
CA LYS A 26 22.06 -12.84 -8.12
C LYS A 26 22.00 -14.32 -8.46
N ARG A 27 21.80 -15.17 -7.46
CA ARG A 27 21.69 -16.63 -7.62
C ARG A 27 20.51 -17.00 -8.51
N MET A 28 19.36 -16.39 -8.27
CA MET A 28 18.20 -16.57 -9.15
C MET A 28 18.54 -16.16 -10.58
N MET A 29 19.13 -14.99 -10.82
CA MET A 29 19.49 -14.55 -12.18
C MET A 29 20.55 -15.45 -12.86
N ALA A 30 21.37 -16.17 -12.08
CA ALA A 30 22.27 -17.21 -12.58
C ALA A 30 21.57 -18.56 -12.88
N GLY A 31 20.27 -18.66 -12.62
CA GLY A 31 19.48 -19.87 -12.79
C GLY A 31 19.61 -20.85 -11.63
N GLU A 32 20.15 -20.43 -10.48
CA GLU A 32 20.28 -21.29 -9.31
C GLU A 32 18.97 -21.38 -8.52
N GLU A 33 18.80 -22.51 -7.82
CA GLU A 33 17.75 -22.68 -6.82
C GLU A 33 18.13 -21.97 -5.51
N ILE A 34 17.19 -21.20 -4.96
CA ILE A 34 17.30 -20.57 -3.66
C ILE A 34 16.17 -21.06 -2.74
N GLU A 35 16.36 -20.91 -1.43
CA GLU A 35 15.27 -21.03 -0.46
C GLU A 35 14.76 -19.63 -0.10
N LEU A 36 13.47 -19.36 -0.29
CA LEU A 36 12.90 -18.06 0.04
C LEU A 36 12.88 -17.88 1.56
N PRO A 37 13.27 -16.71 2.09
CA PRO A 37 13.17 -16.45 3.51
C PRO A 37 11.70 -16.34 3.94
N HIS A 38 11.38 -16.81 5.14
CA HIS A 38 10.08 -16.53 5.77
C HIS A 38 10.30 -15.68 7.02
N PHE A 39 9.57 -14.58 7.13
CA PHE A 39 9.58 -13.75 8.33
C PHE A 39 8.44 -14.18 9.26
N ASP A 40 8.78 -14.68 10.44
CA ASP A 40 7.79 -15.00 11.46
C ASP A 40 7.50 -13.75 12.32
N PHE A 41 6.30 -13.20 12.14
CA PHE A 41 5.84 -12.02 12.88
C PHE A 41 5.65 -12.24 14.39
N ARG A 42 5.54 -13.50 14.86
CA ARG A 42 5.41 -13.81 16.28
C ARG A 42 6.76 -13.72 16.99
N THR A 43 7.80 -14.26 16.36
CA THR A 43 9.16 -14.27 16.91
C THR A 43 9.98 -13.06 16.47
N GLY A 44 9.54 -12.34 15.43
CA GLY A 44 10.25 -11.22 14.83
C GLY A 44 11.53 -11.64 14.12
N LYS A 45 11.63 -12.90 13.71
CA LYS A 45 12.85 -13.49 13.15
C LYS A 45 12.58 -14.08 11.77
N GLN A 46 13.64 -14.06 10.98
CA GLN A 46 13.67 -14.80 9.73
C GLN A 46 13.96 -16.28 10.03
N ILE A 47 13.16 -17.17 9.43
CA ILE A 47 13.32 -18.62 9.49
C ILE A 47 13.37 -19.21 8.08
N PRO A 48 14.04 -20.37 7.89
CA PRO A 48 13.94 -21.13 6.65
C PRO A 48 12.48 -21.48 6.35
N SER A 49 12.02 -21.20 5.14
CA SER A 49 10.63 -21.42 4.77
C SER A 49 10.36 -22.84 4.25
N GLY A 50 11.40 -23.57 3.87
CA GLY A 50 11.34 -24.79 3.07
C GLY A 50 10.88 -24.57 1.62
N ARG A 51 10.51 -23.34 1.24
CA ARG A 51 10.01 -23.00 -0.09
C ARG A 51 11.17 -22.65 -0.99
N LYS A 52 11.43 -23.51 -1.96
CA LYS A 52 12.45 -23.29 -2.96
C LYS A 52 11.91 -22.53 -4.17
N ALA A 53 12.75 -21.72 -4.78
CA ALA A 53 12.44 -20.96 -5.98
C ALA A 53 13.64 -20.98 -6.94
N GLN A 54 13.35 -21.13 -8.23
CA GLN A 54 14.33 -21.06 -9.32
C GLN A 54 13.68 -20.35 -10.50
N ILE A 55 14.37 -19.38 -11.09
CA ILE A 55 13.92 -18.73 -12.31
C ILE A 55 14.32 -19.59 -13.52
N GLY A 56 13.40 -19.81 -14.44
CA GLY A 56 13.71 -20.42 -15.74
C GLY A 56 13.97 -19.35 -16.79
N GLN A 57 14.50 -19.75 -17.95
CA GLN A 57 14.86 -18.83 -19.06
C GLN A 57 13.72 -17.94 -19.58
N ARG A 58 12.46 -18.26 -19.27
CA ARG A 58 11.26 -17.52 -19.72
C ARG A 58 10.39 -17.03 -18.57
N LYS A 59 10.98 -16.83 -17.39
CA LYS A 59 10.28 -16.31 -16.22
C LYS A 59 10.84 -14.94 -15.84
N VAL A 60 10.00 -14.16 -15.17
CA VAL A 60 10.38 -12.87 -14.57
C VAL A 60 10.24 -12.97 -13.05
N VAL A 61 11.03 -12.18 -12.34
CA VAL A 61 10.84 -11.97 -10.89
C VAL A 61 10.02 -10.71 -10.72
N LEU A 62 8.86 -10.83 -10.08
CA LEU A 62 8.07 -9.69 -9.65
C LEU A 62 8.42 -9.38 -8.19
N ILE A 63 8.93 -8.17 -7.95
CA ILE A 63 9.21 -7.65 -6.62
C ILE A 63 8.15 -6.61 -6.31
N GLU A 64 7.40 -6.82 -5.25
CA GLU A 64 6.40 -5.87 -4.73
C GLU A 64 6.82 -5.41 -3.34
N GLY A 65 6.51 -4.16 -3.02
CA GLY A 65 6.77 -3.56 -1.73
C GLY A 65 7.09 -2.08 -1.85
N ILE A 66 6.97 -1.36 -0.72
CA ILE A 66 7.17 0.09 -0.65
C ILE A 66 8.58 0.54 -1.09
N HIS A 67 9.58 -0.35 -0.98
CA HIS A 67 10.96 -0.08 -1.38
C HIS A 67 11.33 -0.59 -2.77
N ALA A 68 10.39 -1.15 -3.54
CA ALA A 68 10.69 -1.81 -4.82
C ALA A 68 11.36 -0.89 -5.88
N LEU A 69 11.12 0.42 -5.80
CA LEU A 69 11.74 1.42 -6.67
C LEU A 69 13.14 1.85 -6.21
N ASN A 70 13.50 1.59 -4.96
CA ASN A 70 14.77 2.01 -4.37
C ASN A 70 15.92 1.17 -4.95
N GLU A 71 16.85 1.80 -5.67
CA GLU A 71 18.00 1.10 -6.27
C GLU A 71 18.84 0.36 -5.21
N LYS A 72 18.87 0.83 -3.96
CA LYS A 72 19.59 0.14 -2.89
C LYS A 72 19.04 -1.25 -2.61
N LEU A 73 17.72 -1.47 -2.76
CA LEU A 73 17.11 -2.77 -2.55
C LEU A 73 17.61 -3.81 -3.55
N THR A 74 17.86 -3.40 -4.81
CA THR A 74 18.22 -4.29 -5.91
C THR A 74 19.60 -3.97 -6.51
N ALA A 75 20.52 -3.44 -5.70
CA ALA A 75 21.81 -2.92 -6.13
C ALA A 75 22.68 -3.96 -6.87
N SER A 76 22.44 -5.26 -6.66
CA SER A 76 23.17 -6.35 -7.30
C SER A 76 22.78 -6.61 -8.75
N ILE A 77 21.63 -6.08 -9.18
CA ILE A 77 21.09 -6.28 -10.53
C ILE A 77 21.34 -5.01 -11.36
N PRO A 78 21.87 -5.12 -12.59
CA PRO A 78 22.04 -3.96 -13.47
C PRO A 78 20.70 -3.28 -13.83
N ARG A 79 20.67 -1.95 -13.95
CA ARG A 79 19.45 -1.18 -14.25
C ARG A 79 18.73 -1.62 -15.53
N HIS A 80 19.47 -2.00 -16.57
CA HIS A 80 18.91 -2.45 -17.86
C HIS A 80 18.17 -3.80 -17.77
N ASN A 81 18.37 -4.57 -16.69
CA ASN A 81 17.64 -5.81 -16.42
C ASN A 81 16.38 -5.58 -15.55
N LYS A 82 16.02 -4.32 -15.29
CA LYS A 82 14.89 -3.94 -14.44
C LYS A 82 13.87 -3.16 -15.23
N VAL A 83 12.60 -3.44 -14.95
CA VAL A 83 11.47 -2.55 -15.27
C VAL A 83 10.86 -2.12 -13.95
N LYS A 84 10.85 -0.82 -13.69
CA LYS A 84 10.31 -0.22 -12.48
C LYS A 84 8.91 0.32 -12.75
N ILE A 85 7.95 -0.14 -11.95
CA ILE A 85 6.55 0.27 -12.06
C ILE A 85 6.17 0.99 -10.77
N HIS A 86 5.82 2.26 -10.87
CA HIS A 86 5.25 3.02 -9.76
C HIS A 86 3.74 3.04 -9.86
N ILE A 87 3.06 2.50 -8.85
CA ILE A 87 1.60 2.51 -8.76
C ILE A 87 1.19 3.67 -7.85
N SER A 88 0.43 4.61 -8.41
CA SER A 88 -0.15 5.71 -7.66
C SER A 88 -1.68 5.67 -7.73
N ALA A 89 -2.36 6.39 -6.85
CA ALA A 89 -3.82 6.52 -6.85
C ALA A 89 -4.18 8.01 -6.96
N MET A 90 -3.74 8.64 -8.04
CA MET A 90 -3.93 10.08 -8.26
C MET A 90 -5.35 10.34 -8.71
N THR A 91 -6.17 10.87 -7.80
CA THR A 91 -7.54 11.25 -8.14
C THR A 91 -7.51 12.36 -9.19
N GLN A 92 -8.30 12.16 -10.25
CA GLN A 92 -8.39 13.10 -11.37
C GLN A 92 -9.61 14.02 -11.27
N ILE A 93 -10.47 13.80 -10.28
CA ILE A 93 -11.71 14.53 -10.10
C ILE A 93 -11.46 15.73 -9.17
N ALA A 94 -12.05 16.85 -9.56
CA ALA A 94 -12.22 18.01 -8.69
C ALA A 94 -13.70 18.11 -8.28
N ILE A 95 -13.95 18.68 -7.10
CA ILE A 95 -15.31 18.98 -6.62
C ILE A 95 -15.90 20.10 -7.47
N ASP A 96 -15.07 21.09 -7.82
CA ASP A 96 -15.37 22.18 -8.74
C ASP A 96 -14.06 22.71 -9.37
N GLU A 97 -14.12 23.81 -10.12
CA GLU A 97 -12.97 24.39 -10.82
C GLU A 97 -11.81 24.81 -9.91
N HIS A 98 -12.07 25.04 -8.62
CA HIS A 98 -11.10 25.54 -7.66
C HIS A 98 -10.75 24.52 -6.57
N ASN A 99 -11.63 23.58 -6.28
CA ASN A 99 -11.50 22.61 -5.19
C ASN A 99 -11.17 21.22 -5.74
N ARG A 100 -9.89 20.85 -5.68
CA ARG A 100 -9.44 19.48 -6.00
C ARG A 100 -9.67 18.54 -4.82
N ILE A 101 -9.93 17.28 -5.13
CA ILE A 101 -9.91 16.23 -4.09
C ILE A 101 -8.44 15.89 -3.80
N PRO A 102 -7.97 15.95 -2.55
CA PRO A 102 -6.62 15.52 -2.23
C PRO A 102 -6.44 14.03 -2.49
N THR A 103 -5.40 13.66 -3.24
CA THR A 103 -5.00 12.25 -3.45
C THR A 103 -4.79 11.51 -2.12
N THR A 104 -4.31 12.21 -1.09
CA THR A 104 -4.15 11.67 0.27
C THR A 104 -5.48 11.23 0.87
N ASP A 105 -6.57 11.96 0.63
CA ASP A 105 -7.89 11.64 1.17
C ASP A 105 -8.48 10.41 0.48
N ALA A 106 -8.40 10.35 -0.85
CA ALA A 106 -8.84 9.18 -1.60
C ALA A 106 -8.11 7.91 -1.15
N ARG A 107 -6.79 8.00 -0.93
CA ARG A 107 -5.97 6.90 -0.42
C ARG A 107 -6.28 6.54 1.03
N LEU A 108 -6.55 7.52 1.89
CA LEU A 108 -6.99 7.27 3.26
C LEU A 108 -8.34 6.55 3.29
N ILE A 109 -9.31 6.97 2.47
CA ILE A 109 -10.64 6.35 2.38
C ILE A 109 -10.52 4.90 1.89
N ARG A 110 -9.74 4.65 0.81
CA ARG A 110 -9.39 3.28 0.37
C ARG A 110 -8.86 2.44 1.54
N ARG A 111 -7.91 3.00 2.30
CA ARG A 111 -7.28 2.31 3.43
C ARG A 111 -8.25 2.01 4.56
N ILE A 112 -9.13 2.95 4.91
CA ILE A 112 -10.16 2.78 5.95
C ILE A 112 -11.08 1.61 5.59
N VAL A 113 -11.60 1.57 4.36
CA VAL A 113 -12.51 0.52 3.92
C VAL A 113 -11.81 -0.84 3.91
N ARG A 114 -10.62 -0.93 3.30
CA ARG A 114 -9.84 -2.19 3.26
C ARG A 114 -9.44 -2.68 4.65
N ASP A 115 -8.90 -1.81 5.49
CA ASP A 115 -8.39 -2.20 6.82
C ASP A 115 -9.55 -2.66 7.73
N SER A 116 -10.73 -2.07 7.59
CA SER A 116 -11.94 -2.51 8.29
C SER A 116 -12.46 -3.85 7.79
N GLN A 117 -12.45 -4.11 6.48
CA GLN A 117 -12.95 -5.36 5.92
C GLN A 117 -12.01 -6.54 6.14
N PHE A 118 -10.70 -6.33 5.95
CA PHE A 118 -9.75 -7.45 5.82
C PHE A 118 -8.69 -7.51 6.92
N ARG A 119 -8.56 -6.47 7.76
CA ARG A 119 -7.48 -6.39 8.76
C ARG A 119 -7.94 -6.21 10.19
N SER A 120 -9.26 -6.31 10.44
CA SER A 120 -9.88 -6.14 11.76
C SER A 120 -9.42 -4.87 12.49
N ARG A 121 -9.20 -3.78 11.73
CA ARG A 121 -8.80 -2.47 12.26
C ARG A 121 -9.94 -1.49 12.06
N ASP A 122 -10.30 -0.78 13.12
CA ASP A 122 -11.29 0.30 13.03
C ASP A 122 -10.76 1.50 12.23
N ALA A 123 -11.69 2.34 11.75
CA ALA A 123 -11.35 3.56 11.00
C ALA A 123 -10.51 4.53 11.85
N ARG A 124 -10.80 4.61 13.16
CA ARG A 124 -10.08 5.47 14.11
C ARG A 124 -8.58 5.18 14.12
N ARG A 125 -8.18 3.92 14.29
CA ARG A 125 -6.78 3.50 14.29
C ARG A 125 -6.10 3.78 12.95
N THR A 126 -6.84 3.65 11.86
CA THR A 126 -6.34 3.96 10.52
C THR A 126 -6.04 5.45 10.37
N ILE A 127 -6.97 6.32 10.77
CA ILE A 127 -6.79 7.79 10.78
C ILE A 127 -5.61 8.17 11.69
N HIS A 128 -5.56 7.61 12.90
CA HIS A 128 -4.49 7.87 13.86
C HIS A 128 -3.09 7.60 13.29
N MET A 129 -2.94 6.50 12.53
CA MET A 129 -1.66 6.08 11.96
C MET A 129 -1.32 6.82 10.66
N TRP A 130 -2.30 7.44 10.00
CA TRP A 130 -2.15 8.03 8.67
C TRP A 130 -0.99 9.03 8.53
N PRO A 131 -0.76 9.97 9.48
CA PRO A 131 0.39 10.87 9.41
C PRO A 131 1.74 10.13 9.38
N SER A 132 1.84 8.99 10.07
CA SER A 132 3.06 8.18 10.06
C SER A 132 3.29 7.49 8.73
N VAL A 133 2.21 7.01 8.10
CA VAL A 133 2.26 6.42 6.76
C VAL A 133 2.75 7.46 5.76
N MET A 134 2.15 8.66 5.76
CA MET A 134 2.53 9.73 4.82
C MET A 134 4.01 10.11 4.94
N ARG A 135 4.54 10.23 6.17
CA ARG A 135 5.98 10.46 6.38
C ARG A 135 6.85 9.33 5.84
N GLY A 136 6.42 8.09 6.00
CA GLY A 136 7.10 6.92 5.44
C GLY A 136 7.13 6.96 3.91
N GLU A 137 6.02 7.34 3.28
CA GLU A 137 5.93 7.48 1.82
C GLU A 137 6.82 8.60 1.29
N GLU A 138 6.81 9.76 1.94
CA GLU A 138 7.64 10.91 1.59
C GLU A 138 9.14 10.61 1.68
N LYS A 139 9.54 9.79 2.66
CA LYS A 139 10.94 9.41 2.85
C LYS A 139 11.38 8.26 1.93
N ASN A 140 10.51 7.26 1.74
CA ASN A 140 10.93 5.96 1.19
C ASN A 140 10.35 5.64 -0.18
N ILE A 141 9.31 6.34 -0.65
CA ILE A 141 8.63 6.04 -1.91
C ILE A 141 8.77 7.18 -2.91
N PHE A 142 8.30 8.39 -2.55
CA PHE A 142 8.27 9.53 -3.48
C PHE A 142 9.64 9.92 -4.06
N PRO A 143 10.76 9.88 -3.31
CA PRO A 143 12.08 10.20 -3.85
C PRO A 143 12.52 9.29 -5.00
N TYR A 144 11.94 8.09 -5.11
CA TYR A 144 12.29 7.10 -6.14
C TYR A 144 11.22 6.98 -7.23
N SER A 145 10.14 7.77 -7.15
CA SER A 145 9.03 7.68 -8.09
C SER A 145 9.39 8.19 -9.50
N GLU A 146 10.32 9.14 -9.60
CA GLU A 146 10.82 9.65 -10.89
C GLU A 146 11.74 8.65 -11.61
N ASP A 147 12.32 7.67 -10.90
CA ASP A 147 13.13 6.61 -11.48
C ASP A 147 12.30 5.50 -12.17
N ALA A 148 10.98 5.56 -12.05
CA ALA A 148 10.08 4.55 -12.59
C ALA A 148 10.02 4.61 -14.13
N ASP A 149 10.05 3.43 -14.76
CA ASP A 149 9.87 3.30 -16.21
C ASP A 149 8.40 3.47 -16.60
N VAL A 150 7.48 3.05 -15.72
CA VAL A 150 6.05 3.10 -15.94
C VAL A 150 5.35 3.67 -14.71
N MET A 151 4.54 4.70 -14.94
CA MET A 151 3.59 5.23 -13.97
C MET A 151 2.22 4.61 -14.23
N PHE A 152 1.68 3.89 -13.25
CA PHE A 152 0.33 3.33 -13.32
C PHE A 152 -0.59 4.03 -12.32
N ASN A 153 -1.61 4.74 -12.83
CA ASN A 153 -2.62 5.35 -11.99
C ASN A 153 -3.76 4.35 -11.72
N SER A 154 -3.82 3.85 -10.49
CA SER A 154 -4.86 2.96 -9.98
C SER A 154 -6.14 3.67 -9.54
N ALA A 155 -6.22 5.00 -9.65
CA ALA A 155 -7.44 5.76 -9.33
C ALA A 155 -8.59 5.39 -10.28
N LEU A 156 -9.81 5.29 -9.75
CA LEU A 156 -11.02 5.06 -10.54
C LEU A 156 -11.98 6.22 -10.32
N ILE A 157 -12.48 6.80 -11.40
CA ILE A 157 -13.32 8.02 -11.35
C ILE A 157 -14.53 7.84 -10.41
N TYR A 158 -15.17 6.68 -10.41
CA TYR A 158 -16.36 6.42 -9.60
C TYR A 158 -16.08 5.92 -8.18
N GLU A 159 -14.82 5.72 -7.77
CA GLU A 159 -14.53 4.97 -6.55
C GLU A 159 -15.08 5.61 -5.28
N LEU A 160 -15.02 6.94 -5.14
CA LEU A 160 -15.47 7.62 -3.93
C LEU A 160 -16.99 7.50 -3.75
N ALA A 161 -17.73 7.47 -4.86
CA ALA A 161 -19.18 7.25 -4.87
C ALA A 161 -19.58 5.84 -4.41
N VAL A 162 -18.70 4.85 -4.61
CA VAL A 162 -18.91 3.47 -4.11
C VAL A 162 -18.39 3.33 -2.68
N LEU A 163 -17.15 3.79 -2.43
CA LEU A 163 -16.48 3.68 -1.14
C LEU A 163 -17.24 4.40 -0.03
N ARG A 164 -17.97 5.49 -0.31
CA ARG A 164 -18.77 6.20 0.70
C ARG A 164 -19.77 5.30 1.42
N ASN A 165 -20.35 4.31 0.73
CA ASN A 165 -21.33 3.39 1.32
C ASN A 165 -20.72 2.54 2.43
N PHE A 166 -19.41 2.31 2.37
CA PHE A 166 -18.65 1.56 3.36
C PHE A 166 -17.97 2.48 4.37
N ALA A 167 -17.41 3.61 3.91
CA ALA A 167 -16.61 4.50 4.72
C ALA A 167 -17.46 5.33 5.70
N ILE A 168 -18.63 5.84 5.30
CA ILE A 168 -19.45 6.72 6.15
C ILE A 168 -19.83 6.05 7.48
N PRO A 169 -20.40 4.82 7.51
CA PRO A 169 -20.74 4.16 8.78
C PRO A 169 -19.52 3.98 9.71
N LEU A 170 -18.34 3.69 9.14
CA LEU A 170 -17.10 3.52 9.90
C LEU A 170 -16.60 4.83 10.50
N LEU A 171 -16.77 5.94 9.78
CA LEU A 171 -16.38 7.27 10.22
C LEU A 171 -17.37 7.84 11.26
N GLU A 172 -18.67 7.57 11.11
CA GLU A 172 -19.71 8.00 12.04
C GLU A 172 -19.59 7.31 13.42
N ALA A 173 -19.03 6.10 13.45
CA ALA A 173 -18.73 5.40 14.70
C ALA A 173 -17.65 6.08 15.56
N ILE A 174 -16.91 7.06 15.02
CA ILE A 174 -15.88 7.80 15.76
C ILE A 174 -16.57 8.94 16.51
N GLY A 175 -16.80 8.76 17.81
CA GLY A 175 -17.43 9.74 18.70
C GLY A 175 -16.56 10.99 19.00
N PRO A 176 -17.17 12.09 19.49
CA PRO A 176 -16.49 13.36 19.79
C PRO A 176 -15.37 13.29 20.84
N GLU A 177 -15.36 12.25 21.66
CA GLU A 177 -14.34 11.98 22.67
C GLU A 177 -12.98 11.59 22.09
N TYR A 178 -12.93 11.20 20.81
CA TYR A 178 -11.70 10.78 20.14
C TYR A 178 -11.02 11.95 19.41
N PRO A 179 -9.68 12.05 19.47
CA PRO A 179 -8.92 13.05 18.71
C PRO A 179 -9.17 12.98 17.19
N GLU A 180 -9.45 11.79 16.67
CA GLU A 180 -9.70 11.55 15.25
C GLU A 180 -11.08 12.03 14.77
N HIS A 181 -11.98 12.45 15.68
CA HIS A 181 -13.35 12.83 15.35
C HIS A 181 -13.43 13.97 14.32
N MET A 182 -12.60 15.01 14.48
CA MET A 182 -12.60 16.14 13.56
C MET A 182 -12.25 15.72 12.13
N GLU A 183 -11.26 14.84 12.00
CA GLU A 183 -10.84 14.30 10.71
C GLU A 183 -11.92 13.39 10.11
N ALA A 184 -12.58 12.58 10.93
CA ALA A 184 -13.71 11.77 10.49
C ALA A 184 -14.86 12.63 9.94
N ARG A 185 -15.23 13.71 10.63
CA ARG A 185 -16.25 14.66 10.16
C ARG A 185 -15.84 15.38 8.88
N ARG A 186 -14.55 15.70 8.71
CA ARG A 186 -14.01 16.27 7.46
C ARG A 186 -14.16 15.30 6.29
N LEU A 187 -13.80 14.04 6.49
CA LEU A 187 -13.94 12.99 5.47
C LEU A 187 -15.40 12.69 5.14
N ILE A 188 -16.30 12.66 6.13
CA ILE A 188 -17.75 12.52 5.88
C ILE A 188 -18.27 13.67 5.02
N ARG A 189 -17.85 14.92 5.31
CA ARG A 189 -18.23 16.09 4.50
C ARG A 189 -17.72 15.95 3.06
N LEU A 190 -16.47 15.52 2.87
CA LEU A 190 -15.95 15.23 1.53
C LEU A 190 -16.81 14.18 0.80
N LEU A 191 -17.14 13.07 1.47
CA LEU A 191 -17.94 11.98 0.90
C LEU A 191 -19.41 12.37 0.64
N SER A 192 -19.92 13.43 1.30
CA SER A 192 -21.28 13.93 1.09
C SER A 192 -21.49 14.58 -0.28
N TYR A 193 -20.42 15.00 -0.96
CA TYR A 193 -20.50 15.55 -2.32
C TYR A 193 -20.73 14.47 -3.39
N PHE A 194 -20.58 13.19 -3.04
CA PHE A 194 -20.74 12.09 -3.98
C PHE A 194 -22.11 11.43 -3.82
N HIS A 195 -22.78 11.16 -4.94
CA HIS A 195 -23.97 10.33 -4.96
C HIS A 195 -23.59 8.86 -4.64
N PRO A 196 -24.32 8.15 -3.76
CA PRO A 196 -24.07 6.72 -3.51
C PRO A 196 -24.24 5.90 -4.78
N VAL A 197 -23.25 5.09 -5.10
CA VAL A 197 -23.32 4.10 -6.19
C VAL A 197 -23.19 2.71 -5.59
N THR A 198 -24.12 1.81 -5.92
CA THR A 198 -24.08 0.41 -5.44
C THR A 198 -22.88 -0.34 -6.00
N ASP A 199 -22.41 -1.37 -5.31
CA ASP A 199 -21.29 -2.19 -5.78
C ASP A 199 -21.70 -3.31 -6.75
N ALA A 200 -22.97 -3.37 -7.17
CA ALA A 200 -23.52 -4.46 -7.97
C ALA A 200 -22.88 -4.56 -9.36
N GLU A 201 -22.64 -3.42 -10.01
CA GLU A 201 -22.12 -3.36 -11.38
C GLU A 201 -20.59 -3.34 -11.44
N ILE A 202 -19.90 -3.39 -10.29
CA ILE A 202 -18.44 -3.39 -10.26
C ILE A 202 -17.91 -4.73 -10.77
N PRO A 203 -17.09 -4.77 -11.84
CA PRO A 203 -16.53 -6.02 -12.35
C PRO A 203 -15.76 -6.79 -11.28
N LEU A 204 -15.82 -8.12 -11.32
CA LEU A 204 -15.13 -8.98 -10.34
C LEU A 204 -13.61 -8.86 -10.41
N ASN A 205 -13.07 -8.44 -11.56
CA ASN A 205 -11.64 -8.19 -11.81
C ASN A 205 -11.25 -6.71 -11.63
N SER A 206 -12.14 -5.87 -11.11
CA SER A 206 -11.84 -4.46 -10.81
C SER A 206 -10.91 -4.34 -9.60
N ILE A 207 -9.92 -3.44 -9.67
CA ILE A 207 -9.04 -3.09 -8.53
C ILE A 207 -9.86 -2.66 -7.31
N LEU A 208 -11.06 -2.08 -7.51
CA LEU A 208 -11.91 -1.66 -6.40
C LEU A 208 -12.30 -2.85 -5.50
N ARG A 209 -12.39 -4.07 -6.04
CA ARG A 209 -12.73 -5.30 -5.32
C ARG A 209 -11.69 -5.69 -4.26
N GLU A 210 -10.46 -5.19 -4.35
CA GLU A 210 -9.45 -5.32 -3.31
C GLU A 210 -9.80 -4.54 -2.03
N PHE A 211 -10.66 -3.53 -2.13
CA PHE A 211 -11.07 -2.69 -1.00
C PHE A 211 -12.45 -3.08 -0.46
N ILE A 212 -13.38 -3.47 -1.33
CA ILE A 212 -14.79 -3.75 -0.96
C ILE A 212 -15.17 -5.24 -0.97
N GLY A 213 -14.24 -6.12 -1.37
CA GLY A 213 -14.46 -7.56 -1.48
C GLY A 213 -15.16 -8.01 -2.77
N LYS A 214 -15.46 -9.31 -2.86
CA LYS A 214 -16.03 -10.00 -4.04
C LYS A 214 -15.12 -10.00 -5.27
N SER A 215 -13.80 -10.03 -5.06
CA SER A 215 -12.81 -10.19 -6.14
C SER A 215 -12.91 -11.60 -6.73
N CYS A 216 -12.64 -11.74 -8.04
CA CYS A 216 -12.42 -13.06 -8.65
C CYS A 216 -11.03 -13.63 -8.36
N PHE A 217 -10.14 -12.85 -7.74
CA PHE A 217 -8.83 -13.29 -7.29
C PHE A 217 -8.92 -13.81 -5.85
N PHE A 218 -8.33 -14.98 -5.60
CA PHE A 218 -8.21 -15.58 -4.27
C PHE A 218 -6.79 -15.33 -3.76
N TYR A 219 -6.68 -14.74 -2.56
CA TYR A 219 -5.43 -14.37 -1.90
C TYR A 219 -5.21 -15.18 -0.64
#